data_AF-A0A5P0JHQ8-F1
#
_entry.id   AF-A0A5P0JHQ8-F1
#
_cell.length_a   1.000
_cell.length_b   1.000
_cell.length_c   1.000
_cell.angle_alpha   90.00
_cell.angle_beta   90.00
_cell.angle_gamma   90.00
#
_symmetry.space_group_name_H-M   'P 1'
#
loop_
_entity.id
_entity.type
_entity.pdbx_description
1 polymer ?
#
loop_
_entity_poly.entity_id
_entity_poly.type
_entity_poly.pdbx_seq_one_letter_code
_entity_poly.pdbx_strand_id
1 'polypeptide(L)' 'METIGKNNAVCNEYPSPILPKERWRYQMVNMYPDSGQCHPFGRSVMRWETGKNPPNTKKNFGYLMWRKRNCVFL' A
#
# COMPACT_ATOMS: atom_id res chain seq x y z
N MET A 1 10.76 13.12 -3.69
CA MET A 1 9.54 13.58 -2.98
C MET A 1 9.24 12.76 -1.71
N GLU A 2 10.22 12.04 -1.15
CA GLU A 2 9.98 11.07 -0.06
C GLU A 2 9.88 11.67 1.34
N THR A 3 10.18 12.95 1.49
CA THR A 3 10.26 13.63 2.79
C THR A 3 9.44 14.91 2.75
N ILE A 4 8.72 15.17 3.85
CA ILE A 4 8.14 16.47 4.18
C ILE A 4 8.40 16.68 5.67
N GLY A 5 9.36 17.55 5.98
CA GLY A 5 9.76 17.94 7.32
C GLY A 5 10.98 18.86 7.25
N LYS A 6 11.01 19.87 8.13
CA LYS A 6 12.25 20.55 8.56
C LYS A 6 12.13 21.06 9.99
N ASN A 7 10.93 21.48 10.39
CA ASN A 7 10.50 21.53 11.79
C ASN A 7 9.12 20.90 11.90
N ASN A 8 8.87 20.16 12.98
CA ASN A 8 7.65 19.37 13.13
C ASN A 8 7.19 19.40 14.59
N ALA A 9 5.90 19.66 14.83
CA ALA A 9 5.33 19.85 16.16
C ALA A 9 3.97 19.13 16.41
N VAL A 10 3.73 17.86 16.03
CA VAL A 10 4.53 16.86 15.29
C VAL A 10 3.55 15.99 14.50
N CYS A 11 3.94 15.52 13.31
CA CYS A 11 3.18 14.53 12.53
C CYS A 11 1.72 14.89 12.15
N ASN A 12 1.39 16.16 11.89
CA ASN A 12 0.05 16.52 11.44
C ASN A 12 -0.33 15.87 10.10
N GLU A 13 -1.61 15.54 9.94
CA GLU A 13 -2.15 15.00 8.70
C GLU A 13 -2.48 16.13 7.71
N TYR A 14 -2.02 15.94 6.48
CA TYR A 14 -2.22 16.86 5.36
C TYR A 14 -2.76 16.08 4.15
N PRO A 15 -3.65 16.68 3.35
CA PRO A 15 -4.08 16.10 2.08
C PRO A 15 -2.90 16.03 1.12
N SER A 16 -2.74 14.89 0.44
CA SER A 16 -1.69 14.66 -0.57
C SER A 16 -2.38 14.22 -1.86
N PRO A 17 -2.52 15.09 -2.88
CA PRO A 17 -3.26 14.75 -4.10
C PRO A 17 -2.52 13.71 -4.97
N ILE A 18 -1.19 13.65 -4.84
CA ILE A 18 -0.33 12.68 -5.50
C ILE A 18 0.15 11.68 -4.45
N LEU A 19 0.20 10.40 -4.81
CA LEU A 19 0.74 9.31 -3.99
C LEU A 19 2.14 8.92 -4.50
N PRO A 20 3.23 9.28 -3.80
CA PRO A 20 4.58 8.85 -4.16
C PRO A 20 4.74 7.36 -3.88
N LYS A 21 5.09 6.55 -4.90
CA LYS A 21 5.14 5.09 -4.77
C LYS A 21 6.21 4.59 -3.79
N GLU A 22 7.32 5.31 -3.66
CA GLU A 22 8.42 4.97 -2.75
C GLU A 22 7.99 5.07 -1.25
N ARG A 23 7.08 6.01 -0.94
CA ARG A 23 6.56 6.26 0.41
C ARG A 23 5.63 5.16 0.93
N TRP A 24 5.06 4.37 0.02
CA TRP A 24 4.05 3.36 0.34
C TRP A 24 4.55 1.96 0.03
N ARG A 25 4.34 1.04 0.97
CA ARG A 25 4.56 -0.38 0.76
C ARG A 25 3.26 -1.11 1.04
N TYR A 26 2.94 -2.10 0.23
CA TYR A 26 1.77 -2.95 0.44
C TYR A 26 2.24 -4.39 0.65
N GLN A 27 1.55 -5.12 1.51
CA GLN A 27 1.81 -6.53 1.81
C GLN A 27 0.50 -7.29 1.78
N MET A 28 0.48 -8.49 1.19
CA MET A 28 -0.69 -9.36 1.21
C MET A 28 -0.82 -10.02 2.59
N VAL A 29 -1.97 -9.86 3.24
CA VAL A 29 -2.24 -10.38 4.60
C VAL A 29 -2.60 -11.86 4.56
N ASN A 30 -3.58 -12.20 3.73
CA ASN A 30 -3.92 -13.59 3.40
C ASN A 30 -3.23 -13.93 2.06
N MET A 31 -2.05 -14.54 2.16
CA MET A 31 -1.15 -14.74 1.02
C MET A 31 -1.70 -15.78 0.04
N TYR A 32 -1.89 -15.37 -1.22
CA TYR A 32 -2.02 -16.26 -2.37
C TYR A 32 -0.69 -16.31 -3.12
N PRO A 33 -0.17 -17.50 -3.44
CA PRO A 33 1.12 -17.62 -4.13
C PRO A 33 1.03 -17.09 -5.56
N ASP A 34 1.88 -16.10 -5.86
CA ASP A 34 2.12 -15.58 -7.21
C ASP A 34 3.60 -15.18 -7.34
N SER A 35 4.46 -16.18 -7.47
CA SER A 35 5.92 -16.01 -7.56
C SER A 35 6.40 -15.56 -8.95
N GLY A 36 5.53 -15.61 -9.97
CA GLY A 36 5.87 -15.28 -11.35
C GLY A 36 5.66 -13.80 -11.72
N GLN A 37 4.98 -13.01 -10.87
CA GLN A 37 4.59 -11.63 -11.22
C GLN A 37 4.75 -10.67 -10.03
N CYS A 38 5.31 -9.50 -10.30
CA CYS A 38 5.27 -8.36 -9.37
C CYS A 38 4.13 -7.42 -9.76
N HIS A 39 3.26 -7.07 -8.81
CA HIS A 39 2.11 -6.18 -9.04
C HIS A 39 2.47 -4.72 -8.73
N PRO A 40 2.73 -3.84 -9.71
CA PRO A 40 3.09 -2.45 -9.41
C PRO A 40 1.90 -1.69 -8.80
N PHE A 41 2.18 -0.83 -7.82
CA PHE A 41 1.14 -0.05 -7.15
C PHE A 41 0.36 0.82 -8.14
N GLY A 42 -0.98 0.71 -8.10
CA GLY A 42 -1.93 1.36 -9.00
C GLY A 42 -2.30 0.58 -10.27
N ARG A 43 -1.80 -0.65 -10.48
CA ARG A 43 -2.22 -1.53 -11.58
C ARG A 43 -3.58 -2.16 -11.27
N SER A 44 -4.43 -2.31 -12.30
CA SER A 44 -5.67 -3.10 -12.18
C SER A 44 -5.35 -4.56 -11.88
N VAL A 45 -5.95 -5.06 -10.81
CA VAL A 45 -5.73 -6.41 -10.26
C VAL A 45 -6.84 -7.39 -10.63
N MET A 46 -7.94 -6.94 -11.25
CA MET A 46 -9.12 -7.74 -11.64
C MET A 46 -8.81 -9.13 -12.23
N ARG A 47 -7.84 -9.21 -13.16
CA ARG A 47 -7.46 -10.48 -13.81
C ARG A 47 -6.79 -11.46 -12.85
N TRP A 48 -6.05 -10.96 -11.86
CA TRP A 48 -5.43 -11.77 -10.81
C TRP A 48 -6.42 -12.11 -9.69
N GLU A 49 -7.29 -11.18 -9.32
CA GLU A 49 -8.27 -11.34 -8.22
C GLU A 49 -9.41 -12.31 -8.54
N THR A 50 -9.67 -12.55 -9.84
CA THR A 50 -10.68 -13.49 -10.32
C THR A 50 -10.52 -14.86 -9.65
N GLY A 51 -11.58 -15.29 -8.94
CA GLY A 51 -11.62 -16.55 -8.19
C GLY A 51 -10.96 -16.53 -6.79
N LYS A 52 -10.32 -15.43 -6.37
CA LYS A 52 -9.62 -15.32 -5.07
C LYS A 52 -10.38 -14.53 -4.00
N ASN A 53 -11.53 -13.96 -4.33
CA ASN A 53 -12.44 -13.27 -3.41
C ASN A 53 -13.89 -13.82 -3.56
N PRO A 54 -14.15 -15.08 -3.18
CA PRO A 54 -15.46 -15.69 -3.33
C PRO A 54 -16.37 -15.39 -2.11
N PRO A 55 -17.64 -15.01 -2.32
CA PRO A 55 -18.53 -14.51 -1.24
C PRO A 55 -18.94 -15.58 -0.22
N ASN A 56 -18.68 -16.86 -0.51
CA ASN A 56 -19.00 -18.00 0.35
C ASN A 56 -17.90 -18.37 1.36
N THR A 57 -16.74 -17.70 1.34
CA THR A 57 -15.65 -17.98 2.30
C THR A 57 -15.19 -16.73 3.05
N LYS A 58 -14.54 -16.95 4.20
CA LYS A 58 -13.79 -15.90 4.92
C LYS A 58 -12.32 -15.80 4.46
N LYS A 59 -11.94 -16.46 3.36
CA LYS A 59 -10.54 -16.58 2.88
C LYS A 59 -10.22 -15.62 1.72
N ASN A 60 -10.76 -14.41 1.76
CA ASN A 60 -10.48 -13.40 0.75
C ASN A 60 -9.02 -12.92 0.88
N PHE A 61 -8.36 -12.61 -0.24
CA PHE A 61 -7.09 -11.89 -0.18
C PHE A 61 -7.32 -10.47 0.36
N GLY A 62 -6.27 -9.84 0.88
CA GLY A 62 -6.33 -8.47 1.36
C GLY A 62 -4.94 -7.87 1.45
N TYR A 63 -4.85 -6.55 1.27
CA TYR A 63 -3.59 -5.82 1.32
C TYR A 63 -3.53 -4.92 2.55
N LEU A 64 -2.45 -5.05 3.34
CA LEU A 64 -2.07 -4.10 4.36
C LEU A 64 -1.16 -3.05 3.74
N MET A 65 -1.53 -1.78 3.85
CA MET A 65 -0.78 -0.66 3.30
C MET A 65 -0.04 0.12 4.39
N TRP A 66 1.28 0.17 4.25
CA TRP A 66 2.20 0.89 5.11
C TRP A 66 2.57 2.24 4.47
N ARG A 67 2.36 3.34 5.20
CA ARG A 67 2.81 4.69 4.82
C ARG A 67 4.05 5.06 5.64
N LYS A 68 5.18 5.31 4.98
CA LYS A 68 6.35 5.93 5.61
C LYS A 68 6.00 7.37 6.01
N ARG A 69 6.06 7.68 7.31
CA ARG A 69 5.91 9.05 7.86
C ARG A 69 7.24 9.49 8.47
N ASN A 70 8.07 10.17 7.67
CA ASN A 70 9.33 10.77 8.16
C ASN A 70 9.01 12.08 8.89
N CYS A 71 8.60 11.99 10.17
CA CYS A 71 8.18 13.17 10.93
C CYS A 71 9.36 14.04 11.40
N VAL A 72 10.53 13.47 11.67
CA VAL A 72 11.73 14.24 12.00
C VAL A 72 12.78 13.84 10.99
N PHE A 73 12.88 14.64 9.93
CA PHE A 73 13.86 14.51 8.86
C PHE A 73 14.62 15.84 8.79
N LEU A 74 15.96 15.75 8.77
CA LEU A 74 16.87 16.89 8.70
C LEU A 74 16.95 17.46 7.26
#